data_AF-A0A7C8LJZ5-F1
#
_entry.id   AF-A0A7C8LJZ5-F1
#
_cell.length_a   1.000
_cell.length_b   1.000
_cell.length_c   1.000
_cell.angle_alpha   90.00
_cell.angle_beta   90.00
_cell.angle_gamma   90.00
#
_symmetry.space_group_name_H-M   'P 1'
#
loop_
_entity.id
_entity.type
_entity.pdbx_description
1 polymer ?
#
loop_
_entity_poly.entity_id
_entity_poly.type
_entity_poly.pdbx_seq_one_letter_code
_entity_poly.pdbx_strand_id
1 'polypeptide(L)'
;MTLKGYPNTLIELQAATILFLVTGNGITIDGLNITSNNPYPFEFIQIGGMNHRIINNTIWGPPQAGPSTGWVTNRGFVPQANNMQNLLVRNNIFYSLRQPAYLNSGTSGHIINNVVYNTRGFVVDGASFVFSGNSWGIPENAVDIALLPSVPLNSPYYDPISALKASNSNANVEDQR
;
A
#
# COMPACT_ATOMS: atom_id res chain seq x y z
N MET A 1 1.11 15.67 -13.57
CA MET A 1 -0.36 15.83 -13.60
C MET A 1 -0.92 15.43 -12.25
N THR A 2 -2.02 16.03 -11.81
CA THR A 2 -2.71 15.64 -10.57
C THR A 2 -4.13 15.19 -10.88
N LEU A 3 -4.50 13.99 -10.44
CA LEU A 3 -5.87 13.52 -10.36
C LEU A 3 -6.37 13.83 -8.95
N LYS A 4 -7.28 14.80 -8.83
CA LYS A 4 -7.75 15.29 -7.54
C LYS A 4 -9.26 15.13 -7.38
N GLY A 5 -9.68 14.49 -6.29
CA GLY A 5 -11.08 14.44 -5.88
C GLY A 5 -11.55 15.75 -5.27
N TYR A 6 -12.79 16.13 -5.56
CA TYR A 6 -13.54 17.00 -4.64
C TYR A 6 -13.86 16.23 -3.35
N PRO A 7 -14.05 16.87 -2.19
CA PRO A 7 -14.44 16.15 -0.97
C PRO A 7 -15.56 15.13 -1.22
N ASN A 8 -15.37 13.92 -0.70
CA ASN A 8 -16.27 12.77 -0.86
C ASN A 8 -16.39 12.17 -2.27
N THR A 9 -15.49 12.52 -3.21
CA THR A 9 -15.46 11.87 -4.54
C THR A 9 -15.23 10.37 -4.39
N LEU A 10 -16.20 9.57 -4.80
CA LEU A 10 -16.12 8.10 -4.84
C LEU A 10 -15.81 7.62 -6.26
N ILE A 11 -14.77 6.80 -6.38
CA ILE A 11 -14.47 5.99 -7.56
C ILE A 11 -14.72 4.52 -7.19
N GLU A 12 -15.77 3.94 -7.77
CA GLU A 12 -16.13 2.54 -7.53
C GLU A 12 -15.87 1.70 -8.80
N LEU A 13 -14.92 0.77 -8.69
CA LEU A 13 -14.59 -0.16 -9.75
C LEU A 13 -15.69 -1.24 -9.89
N GLN A 14 -16.27 -1.35 -11.09
CA GLN A 14 -17.39 -2.24 -11.41
C GLN A 14 -16.99 -3.53 -12.16
N ALA A 15 -15.71 -3.71 -12.46
CA ALA A 15 -15.21 -4.83 -13.25
C ALA A 15 -13.81 -5.26 -12.79
N ALA A 16 -13.44 -6.50 -13.08
CA ALA A 16 -12.15 -7.07 -12.72
C ALA A 16 -11.01 -6.53 -13.60
N THR A 17 -10.52 -5.32 -13.30
CA THR A 17 -9.41 -4.66 -13.98
C THR A 17 -8.64 -3.75 -13.01
N ILE A 18 -7.47 -3.29 -13.42
CA ILE A 18 -6.74 -2.21 -12.74
C ILE A 18 -7.48 -0.89 -12.99
N LEU A 19 -7.76 -0.13 -11.93
CA LEU A 19 -8.46 1.15 -12.03
C LEU A 19 -7.55 2.25 -12.59
N PHE A 20 -6.35 2.41 -12.04
CA PHE A 20 -5.35 3.35 -12.53
C PHE A 20 -4.07 2.62 -12.93
N LEU A 21 -3.79 2.59 -14.23
CA LEU A 21 -2.49 2.19 -14.77
C LEU A 21 -1.67 3.45 -15.05
N VAL A 22 -0.70 3.74 -14.19
CA VAL A 22 0.14 4.94 -14.27
C VAL A 22 1.49 4.57 -14.89
N THR A 23 1.84 5.18 -16.01
CA THR A 23 3.08 4.89 -16.78
C THR A 23 3.97 6.11 -17.03
N GLY A 24 3.49 7.32 -16.74
CA GLY A 24 4.26 8.57 -16.87
C GLY A 24 5.10 8.88 -15.62
N ASN A 25 5.59 10.11 -15.50
CA ASN A 25 6.32 10.60 -14.30
C ASN A 25 5.57 11.76 -13.64
N GLY A 26 5.80 11.98 -12.34
CA GLY A 26 5.27 13.16 -11.64
C GLY A 26 3.75 13.19 -11.52
N ILE A 27 3.12 12.01 -11.47
CA ILE A 27 1.66 11.88 -11.30
C ILE A 27 1.31 11.89 -9.81
N THR A 28 0.32 12.70 -9.44
CA THR A 28 -0.26 12.75 -8.09
C THR A 28 -1.70 12.27 -8.11
N ILE A 29 -2.06 11.35 -7.22
CA ILE A 29 -3.42 10.88 -6.93
C ILE A 29 -3.78 11.43 -5.55
N ASP A 30 -4.69 12.40 -5.48
CA ASP A 30 -4.98 13.21 -4.29
C ASP A 30 -6.48 13.24 -3.94
N GLY A 31 -6.83 12.94 -2.69
CA GLY A 31 -8.16 13.24 -2.15
C GLY A 31 -9.31 12.40 -2.71
N LEU A 32 -9.05 11.18 -3.18
CA LEU A 32 -10.07 10.26 -3.70
C LEU A 32 -10.52 9.24 -2.64
N ASN A 33 -11.78 8.85 -2.72
CA ASN A 33 -12.29 7.63 -2.11
C ASN A 33 -12.34 6.54 -3.20
N ILE A 34 -11.66 5.40 -3.01
CA ILE A 34 -11.53 4.35 -4.01
C ILE A 34 -11.97 3.01 -3.43
N THR A 35 -12.87 2.32 -4.13
CA THR A 35 -13.31 0.95 -3.78
C THR A 35 -13.76 0.16 -5.00
N SER A 36 -14.28 -1.04 -4.78
CA SER A 36 -14.94 -1.87 -5.78
C SER A 36 -16.21 -2.50 -5.22
N ASN A 37 -17.14 -2.83 -6.12
CA ASN A 37 -18.35 -3.56 -5.79
C ASN A 37 -18.10 -5.05 -5.45
N ASN A 38 -16.94 -5.60 -5.81
CA ASN A 38 -16.54 -7.00 -5.57
C ASN A 38 -15.01 -7.08 -5.33
N PRO A 39 -14.46 -8.05 -4.56
CA PRO A 39 -13.03 -8.10 -4.28
C PRO A 39 -12.32 -8.73 -5.47
N TYR A 40 -12.09 -7.94 -6.52
CA TYR A 40 -11.40 -8.39 -7.72
C TYR A 40 -9.93 -8.71 -7.42
N PRO A 41 -9.32 -9.72 -8.06
CA PRO A 41 -7.94 -10.16 -7.80
C PRO A 41 -6.89 -9.22 -8.43
N PHE A 42 -7.06 -7.91 -8.26
CA PHE A 42 -6.22 -6.85 -8.81
C PHE A 42 -5.97 -5.74 -7.78
N GLU A 43 -4.95 -4.95 -8.03
CA GLU A 43 -4.73 -3.65 -7.41
C GLU A 43 -5.63 -2.56 -8.01
N PHE A 44 -6.00 -1.57 -7.19
CA PHE A 44 -6.63 -0.36 -7.72
C PHE A 44 -5.63 0.49 -8.50
N ILE A 45 -4.42 0.64 -7.98
CA ILE A 45 -3.39 1.51 -8.59
C ILE A 45 -2.17 0.66 -8.93
N GLN A 46 -1.89 0.48 -10.23
CA GLN A 46 -0.61 -0.01 -10.70
C GLN A 46 0.23 1.17 -11.17
N ILE A 47 1.44 1.34 -10.62
CA ILE A 47 2.22 2.57 -10.82
C ILE A 47 3.67 2.31 -11.19
N GLY A 48 4.04 2.71 -12.41
CA GLY A 48 5.42 2.82 -12.87
C GLY A 48 5.83 4.27 -13.15
N GLY A 49 7.12 4.50 -13.35
CA GLY A 49 7.74 5.81 -13.55
C GLY A 49 8.47 6.34 -12.31
N MET A 50 8.50 7.66 -12.15
CA MET A 50 9.24 8.33 -11.09
C MET A 50 8.49 9.51 -10.49
N ASN A 51 8.81 9.84 -9.23
CA ASN A 51 8.39 11.06 -8.53
C ASN A 51 6.86 11.17 -8.35
N HIS A 52 6.21 10.04 -8.09
CA HIS A 52 4.77 9.93 -7.93
C HIS A 52 4.31 10.22 -6.51
N ARG A 53 3.02 10.54 -6.37
CA ARG A 53 2.37 10.77 -5.07
C ARG A 53 1.01 10.09 -5.04
N ILE A 54 0.76 9.30 -4.00
CA ILE A 54 -0.57 8.81 -3.63
C ILE A 54 -0.86 9.40 -2.25
N ILE A 55 -1.70 10.43 -2.18
CA ILE A 55 -1.85 11.24 -0.96
C ILE A 55 -3.30 11.54 -0.61
N ASN A 56 -3.58 11.59 0.70
CA ASN A 56 -4.89 12.01 1.23
C ASN A 56 -6.10 11.20 0.69
N ASN A 57 -5.89 9.96 0.26
CA ASN A 57 -6.94 9.10 -0.27
C ASN A 57 -7.51 8.18 0.82
N THR A 58 -8.75 7.74 0.65
CA THR A 58 -9.33 6.61 1.38
C THR A 58 -9.50 5.46 0.39
N ILE A 59 -8.82 4.34 0.59
CA ILE A 59 -8.79 3.23 -0.38
C ILE A 59 -9.16 1.93 0.35
N TRP A 60 -10.23 1.27 -0.06
CA TRP A 60 -10.71 0.08 0.65
C TRP A 60 -11.31 -0.99 -0.24
N GLY A 61 -11.23 -2.23 0.22
CA GLY A 61 -11.86 -3.37 -0.43
C GLY A 61 -13.28 -3.61 0.09
N PRO A 62 -14.14 -4.27 -0.70
CA PRO A 62 -15.44 -4.71 -0.23
C PRO A 62 -15.30 -5.82 0.82
N PRO A 63 -16.32 -6.05 1.66
CA PRO A 63 -16.29 -7.06 2.71
C PRO A 63 -15.97 -8.46 2.17
N GLN A 64 -15.12 -9.20 2.88
CA GLN A 64 -14.78 -10.59 2.59
C GLN A 64 -14.98 -11.42 3.85
N ALA A 65 -15.70 -12.54 3.72
CA ALA A 65 -16.02 -13.40 4.85
C ALA A 65 -14.82 -14.27 5.26
N GLY A 66 -14.81 -14.66 6.53
CA GLY A 66 -13.83 -15.60 7.08
C GLY A 66 -12.41 -15.02 7.24
N PRO A 67 -11.44 -15.88 7.59
CA PRO A 67 -10.06 -15.46 7.83
C PRO A 67 -9.41 -14.81 6.61
N SER A 68 -8.62 -13.75 6.85
CA SER A 68 -7.95 -13.01 5.78
C SER A 68 -6.95 -13.83 4.96
N THR A 69 -6.55 -15.01 5.43
CA THR A 69 -5.74 -15.98 4.69
C THR A 69 -6.44 -16.52 3.43
N GLY A 70 -7.78 -16.54 3.41
CA GLY A 70 -8.60 -17.00 2.28
C GLY A 70 -9.17 -15.90 1.39
N TRP A 71 -8.98 -14.62 1.74
CA TRP A 71 -9.51 -13.50 0.97
C TRP A 71 -8.94 -13.44 -0.45
N VAL A 72 -9.75 -13.00 -1.41
CA VAL A 72 -9.26 -12.65 -2.75
C VAL A 72 -8.21 -11.57 -2.62
N THR A 73 -7.15 -11.69 -3.42
CA THR A 73 -6.00 -10.80 -3.38
C THR A 73 -6.27 -9.47 -4.09
N ASN A 74 -7.11 -8.63 -3.47
CA ASN A 74 -7.31 -7.23 -3.86
C ASN A 74 -6.32 -6.31 -3.15
N ARG A 75 -5.82 -5.29 -3.85
CA ARG A 75 -4.76 -4.40 -3.31
C ARG A 75 -5.06 -2.93 -3.50
N GLY A 76 -4.53 -2.10 -2.59
CA GLY A 76 -4.58 -0.65 -2.75
C GLY A 76 -3.72 -0.20 -3.93
N PHE A 77 -2.41 -0.47 -3.86
CA PHE A 77 -1.50 -0.19 -4.96
C PHE A 77 -0.39 -1.23 -5.12
N VAL A 78 0.20 -1.29 -6.32
CA VAL A 78 1.37 -2.10 -6.66
C VAL A 78 2.30 -1.26 -7.53
N PRO A 79 3.52 -0.93 -7.08
CA PRO A 79 4.52 -0.32 -7.95
C PRO A 79 5.03 -1.36 -8.96
N GLN A 80 5.25 -0.95 -10.21
CA GLN A 80 5.78 -1.84 -11.24
C GLN A 80 7.24 -2.19 -10.94
N ALA A 81 7.56 -3.50 -10.90
CA ALA A 81 8.89 -4.00 -10.57
C ALA A 81 9.98 -3.35 -11.44
N ASN A 82 11.08 -2.93 -10.82
CA ASN A 82 12.21 -2.23 -11.47
C ASN A 82 11.85 -0.93 -12.21
N ASN A 83 10.60 -0.47 -12.14
CA ASN A 83 10.10 0.66 -12.92
C ASN A 83 9.31 1.63 -12.04
N MET A 84 9.67 1.78 -10.76
CA MET A 84 9.06 2.80 -9.92
C MET A 84 10.09 3.33 -8.92
N GLN A 85 10.41 4.64 -8.99
CA GLN A 85 11.30 5.29 -8.03
C GLN A 85 10.71 6.56 -7.42
N ASN A 86 11.05 6.83 -6.16
CA ASN A 86 10.63 8.03 -5.44
C ASN A 86 9.09 8.21 -5.40
N LEU A 87 8.36 7.15 -5.06
CA LEU A 87 6.92 7.25 -4.74
C LEU A 87 6.73 7.74 -3.31
N LEU A 88 5.90 8.76 -3.14
CA LEU A 88 5.41 9.19 -1.84
C LEU A 88 3.97 8.69 -1.63
N VAL A 89 3.76 7.83 -0.65
CA VAL A 89 2.43 7.39 -0.19
C VAL A 89 2.19 8.00 1.18
N ARG A 90 1.33 9.02 1.27
CA ARG A 90 1.18 9.79 2.51
C ARG A 90 -0.23 10.19 2.88
N ASN A 91 -0.55 10.12 4.18
CA ASN A 91 -1.85 10.53 4.73
C ASN A 91 -3.04 9.81 4.10
N ASN A 92 -2.86 8.58 3.62
CA ASN A 92 -3.97 7.78 3.12
C ASN A 92 -4.53 6.89 4.23
N ILE A 93 -5.77 6.44 4.03
CA ILE A 93 -6.41 5.41 4.83
C ILE A 93 -6.58 4.17 3.94
N PHE A 94 -6.09 3.02 4.37
CA PHE A 94 -6.26 1.73 3.69
C PHE A 94 -6.98 0.74 4.59
N TYR A 95 -8.06 0.11 4.10
CA TYR A 95 -8.73 -0.91 4.90
C TYR A 95 -9.51 -1.97 4.11
N SER A 96 -9.82 -3.09 4.75
CA SER A 96 -10.62 -4.19 4.16
C SER A 96 -10.07 -4.71 2.82
N LEU A 97 -8.76 -4.62 2.62
CA LEU A 97 -8.03 -5.13 1.46
C LEU A 97 -7.26 -6.39 1.88
N ARG A 98 -6.95 -7.29 0.94
CA ARG A 98 -5.94 -8.31 1.21
C ARG A 98 -4.63 -7.64 1.62
N GLN A 99 -4.17 -6.66 0.85
CA GLN A 99 -2.95 -5.91 1.14
C GLN A 99 -3.16 -4.42 0.78
N PRO A 100 -2.81 -3.44 1.63
CA PRO A 100 -2.67 -2.05 1.20
C PRO A 100 -1.72 -1.92 0.01
N ALA A 101 -0.60 -2.65 0.02
CA ALA A 101 0.32 -2.73 -1.10
C ALA A 101 1.15 -4.02 -1.13
N TYR A 102 1.57 -4.40 -2.33
CA TYR A 102 2.67 -5.33 -2.57
C TYR A 102 3.79 -4.57 -3.27
N LEU A 103 4.88 -4.28 -2.55
CA LEU A 103 5.97 -3.43 -2.99
C LEU A 103 7.00 -4.28 -3.72
N ASN A 104 6.92 -4.26 -5.05
CA ASN A 104 7.77 -5.08 -5.92
C ASN A 104 9.25 -4.67 -5.89
N SER A 105 10.09 -5.64 -6.25
CA SER A 105 11.54 -5.50 -6.24
C SER A 105 12.04 -4.38 -7.16
N GLY A 106 13.14 -3.75 -6.76
CA GLY A 106 13.76 -2.66 -7.50
C GLY A 106 12.96 -1.36 -7.47
N THR A 107 11.99 -1.23 -6.56
CA THR A 107 11.19 -0.01 -6.40
C THR A 107 11.51 0.73 -5.11
N SER A 108 11.31 2.06 -5.08
CA SER A 108 11.65 2.87 -3.90
C SER A 108 10.70 4.02 -3.59
N GLY A 109 10.69 4.44 -2.32
CA GLY A 109 9.88 5.57 -1.92
C GLY A 109 9.73 5.74 -0.41
N HIS A 110 8.62 6.39 -0.04
CA HIS A 110 8.28 6.74 1.32
C HIS A 110 6.80 6.42 1.58
N ILE A 111 6.52 5.67 2.64
CA ILE A 111 5.17 5.36 3.12
C ILE A 111 5.03 6.02 4.48
N ILE A 112 4.36 7.18 4.50
CA ILE A 112 4.40 8.10 5.64
C ILE A 112 3.00 8.43 6.15
N ASN A 113 2.77 8.38 7.46
CA ASN A 113 1.53 8.86 8.09
C ASN A 113 0.23 8.28 7.50
N ASN A 114 0.25 7.02 7.04
CA ASN A 114 -0.96 6.34 6.60
C ASN A 114 -1.63 5.62 7.78
N VAL A 115 -2.93 5.41 7.69
CA VAL A 115 -3.70 4.57 8.61
C VAL A 115 -4.07 3.28 7.89
N VAL A 116 -3.73 2.12 8.45
CA VAL A 116 -4.01 0.82 7.81
C VAL A 116 -4.65 -0.15 8.80
N TYR A 117 -5.76 -0.76 8.43
CA TYR A 117 -6.46 -1.70 9.31
C TYR A 117 -7.31 -2.71 8.53
N ASN A 118 -7.64 -3.84 9.16
CA ASN A 118 -8.42 -4.92 8.56
C ASN A 118 -7.82 -5.40 7.22
N THR A 119 -6.49 -5.53 7.18
CA THR A 119 -5.74 -6.03 6.02
C THR A 119 -4.73 -7.11 6.43
N ARG A 120 -3.88 -7.56 5.50
CA ARG A 120 -2.67 -8.32 5.82
C ARG A 120 -1.37 -7.50 5.78
N GLY A 121 -1.48 -6.17 5.84
CA GLY A 121 -0.33 -5.27 5.93
C GLY A 121 0.39 -5.04 4.61
N PHE A 122 1.36 -4.13 4.65
CA PHE A 122 2.25 -3.88 3.53
C PHE A 122 3.19 -5.08 3.34
N VAL A 123 3.32 -5.55 2.11
CA VAL A 123 4.30 -6.60 1.77
C VAL A 123 5.46 -5.97 1.03
N VAL A 124 6.67 -6.16 1.55
CA VAL A 124 7.92 -5.71 0.95
C VAL A 124 8.61 -6.90 0.28
N ASP A 125 8.78 -6.84 -1.04
CA ASP A 125 9.45 -7.87 -1.83
C ASP A 125 10.62 -7.24 -2.59
N GLY A 126 11.80 -7.15 -1.96
CA GLY A 126 13.01 -6.60 -2.58
C GLY A 126 12.95 -5.08 -2.84
N ALA A 127 12.02 -4.37 -2.22
CA ALA A 127 11.81 -2.94 -2.38
C ALA A 127 12.51 -2.11 -1.29
N SER A 128 12.76 -0.83 -1.58
CA SER A 128 13.45 0.13 -0.71
C SER A 128 12.54 1.29 -0.30
N PHE A 129 11.74 1.10 0.75
CA PHE A 129 10.81 2.12 1.23
C PHE A 129 11.08 2.52 2.68
N VAL A 130 11.07 3.83 2.93
CA VAL A 130 11.07 4.37 4.29
C VAL A 130 9.63 4.37 4.82
N PHE A 131 9.40 3.64 5.91
CA PHE A 131 8.13 3.68 6.66
C PHE A 131 8.28 4.57 7.89
N SER A 132 7.40 5.56 8.05
CA SER A 132 7.42 6.44 9.23
C SER A 132 6.06 7.04 9.54
N GLY A 133 5.70 7.09 10.83
CA GLY A 133 4.47 7.68 11.33
C GLY A 133 3.19 6.95 10.92
N ASN A 134 3.29 5.76 10.31
CA ASN A 134 2.10 4.97 10.00
C ASN A 134 1.46 4.44 11.30
N SER A 135 0.15 4.22 11.26
CA SER A 135 -0.65 3.76 12.39
C SER A 135 -1.62 2.66 11.97
N TRP A 136 -2.02 1.86 12.94
CA TRP A 136 -2.76 0.63 12.73
C TRP A 136 -4.07 0.71 13.50
N GLY A 137 -5.18 0.46 12.80
CA GLY A 137 -6.52 0.61 13.36
C GLY A 137 -7.17 -0.71 13.77
N ILE A 138 -8.45 -0.63 14.13
CA ILE A 138 -9.30 -1.78 14.45
C ILE A 138 -10.37 -1.93 13.34
N PRO A 139 -10.67 -3.14 12.85
CA PRO A 139 -10.02 -4.43 13.16
C PRO A 139 -8.53 -4.46 12.83
N GLU A 140 -7.74 -5.19 13.61
CA GLU A 140 -6.28 -5.25 13.43
C GLU A 140 -5.91 -5.85 12.06
N ASN A 141 -4.71 -5.50 11.58
CA ASN A 141 -4.12 -6.22 10.46
C ASN A 141 -3.64 -7.60 10.92
N ALA A 142 -3.52 -8.56 10.00
CA ALA A 142 -2.86 -9.84 10.31
C ALA A 142 -1.39 -9.63 10.73
N VAL A 143 -0.70 -8.77 9.98
CA VAL A 143 0.61 -8.16 10.27
C VAL A 143 0.57 -6.76 9.67
N ASP A 144 1.37 -5.83 10.17
CA ASP A 144 1.36 -4.45 9.68
C ASP A 144 2.32 -4.26 8.50
N ILE A 145 3.50 -4.87 8.62
CA ILE A 145 4.55 -4.88 7.59
C ILE A 145 5.15 -6.29 7.54
N ALA A 146 5.17 -6.89 6.36
CA ALA A 146 5.86 -8.15 6.09
C ALA A 146 7.09 -7.91 5.20
N LEU A 147 8.26 -8.38 5.63
CA LEU A 147 9.50 -8.36 4.86
C LEU A 147 9.74 -9.75 4.28
N LEU A 148 9.72 -9.89 2.95
CA LEU A 148 9.92 -11.17 2.27
C LEU A 148 11.42 -11.52 2.11
N PRO A 149 11.76 -12.79 1.79
CA PRO A 149 13.15 -13.26 1.65
C PRO A 149 14.04 -12.48 0.65
N SER A 150 13.43 -11.75 -0.28
CA SER A 150 14.14 -10.93 -1.27
C SER A 150 14.66 -9.60 -0.69
N VAL A 151 14.21 -9.21 0.50
CA VAL A 151 14.69 -8.02 1.18
C VAL A 151 16.04 -8.34 1.84
N PRO A 152 17.10 -7.56 1.60
CA PRO A 152 18.40 -7.85 2.17
C PRO A 152 18.42 -7.67 3.70
N LEU A 153 19.22 -8.50 4.38
CA LEU A 153 19.63 -8.27 5.76
C LEU A 153 20.52 -7.02 5.86
N ASN A 154 20.48 -6.33 7.00
CA ASN A 154 21.14 -5.04 7.23
C ASN A 154 20.68 -3.94 6.25
N SER A 155 19.43 -4.01 5.80
CA SER A 155 18.82 -3.00 4.96
C SER A 155 18.71 -1.69 5.73
N PRO A 156 19.22 -0.55 5.20
CA PRO A 156 19.08 0.74 5.87
C PRO A 156 17.64 1.23 5.96
N TYR A 157 16.70 0.56 5.27
CA TYR A 157 15.28 0.90 5.27
C TYR A 157 14.48 0.17 6.36
N TYR A 158 14.96 -0.99 6.80
CA TYR A 158 14.19 -1.89 7.67
C TYR A 158 14.93 -2.26 8.95
N ASP A 159 16.27 -2.17 8.97
CA ASP A 159 17.08 -2.50 10.12
C ASP A 159 17.52 -1.26 10.92
N PRO A 160 17.56 -1.34 12.26
CA PRO A 160 17.08 -2.46 13.07
C PRO A 160 15.55 -2.52 13.08
N ILE A 161 14.98 -3.73 13.06
CA ILE A 161 13.51 -3.95 13.10
C ILE A 161 12.86 -3.19 14.28
N SER A 162 13.55 -3.07 15.43
CA SER A 162 13.06 -2.31 16.57
C SER A 162 12.79 -0.83 16.25
N ALA A 163 13.64 -0.20 15.43
CA ALA A 163 13.45 1.17 14.97
C ALA A 163 12.29 1.27 13.96
N LEU A 164 12.18 0.31 13.04
CA LEU A 164 11.06 0.23 12.09
C LEU A 164 9.70 0.13 12.82
N LYS A 165 9.63 -0.72 13.85
CA LYS A 165 8.43 -0.85 14.69
C LYS A 165 8.12 0.45 15.44
N ALA A 166 9.12 1.02 16.11
CA ALA A 166 8.95 2.21 16.94
C ALA A 166 8.54 3.45 16.11
N SER A 167 9.07 3.61 14.90
CA SER A 167 8.71 4.72 14.01
C SER A 167 7.31 4.58 13.40
N ASN A 168 6.66 3.41 13.53
CA ASN A 168 5.34 3.13 12.96
C ASN A 168 4.39 2.60 14.04
N SER A 169 4.20 3.36 15.12
CA SER A 169 3.19 3.06 16.16
C SER A 169 3.29 1.65 16.76
N ASN A 170 4.53 1.17 17.00
CA ASN A 170 4.82 -0.18 17.47
C ASN A 170 4.31 -1.30 16.55
N ALA A 171 4.48 -1.12 15.23
CA ALA A 171 4.00 -2.04 14.21
C ALA A 171 4.31 -3.51 14.50
N ASN A 172 3.36 -4.39 14.21
CA ASN A 172 3.58 -5.83 14.12
C ASN A 172 4.31 -6.15 12.80
N VAL A 173 5.65 -6.22 12.87
CA VAL A 173 6.50 -6.54 11.72
C VAL A 173 6.77 -8.05 11.68
N GLU A 174 6.45 -8.67 10.55
CA GLU A 174 6.82 -10.05 10.22
C GLU A 174 8.08 -10.04 9.36
N ASP A 175 9.18 -10.53 9.91
CA ASP A 175 10.46 -10.61 9.22
C ASP A 175 10.70 -12.04 8.72
N GLN A 176 10.66 -12.23 7.39
CA GLN A 176 10.86 -13.52 6.72
C GLN A 176 12.19 -13.59 5.95
N ARG A 177 13.10 -12.63 6.18
CA ARG A 177 14.40 -12.52 5.50
C ARG A 177 15.41 -13.58 5.93
#